data_AF-A0A8S3RGG2-F1
#
_entry.id   AF-A0A8S3RGG2-F1
#
_cell.length_a   1.000
_cell.length_b   1.000
_cell.length_c   1.000
_cell.angle_alpha   90.00
_cell.angle_beta   90.00
_cell.angle_gamma   90.00
#
_symmetry.space_group_name_H-M   'P 1'
#
loop_
_entity.id
_entity.type
_entity.pdbx_description
1 polymer ?
#
loop_
_entity_poly.entity_id
_entity_poly.type
_entity_poly.pdbx_seq_one_letter_code
_entity_poly.pdbx_strand_id
1 'polypeptide(L)'
;MSSKEGLERYKQEKLQKRREQRLESYYRNRNLKENEYALSDEAVRQRQHREKQEKEQMRRVKETERKRKYRKRKREENINDQRQNEDLNMRNTFENRTEKHRALKKLKLALPKSPDRRVTTMVAYLQNSNSPTVRKLQSSEVISSPEEIEEHKTSKALTEDLKTVIDNCKRKRSDDSLKTMNVIISSVSGEKISDNKCRKKLARKLGLPVRRVSRGHAIRTRILKSEKSSWTYTNRKTRSDAITPDTKKRIYEFWCKPGISRPTGNKADIKRVRIGPKTYSSHMTHILEKTQTDVYLDFIGENPSIKIAQRMFERCKPYFVRPVRPKDRQTCCCKYHVEFKTVFKSCMEFRKKLLIENEPNECYSTPVYDSISDVVNATLCEKVDGSHNLQCLKRNCSDCGVKILNFLPCELDVSDTAEFVKWELVKKESQVGELFSYFRKLIETFPVHQHRATWQNEQFQNLVRNLPEKQCVCVHDFSENYRCSELTEIQSAYFQKTEVSSMLLFYIDMHC
;
A
#
# COMPACT_ATOMS: atom_id res chain seq x y z
N MET A 1 71.80 -43.33 18.77
CA MET A 1 71.32 -42.19 17.94
C MET A 1 70.68 -42.59 16.59
N SER A 2 70.63 -43.88 16.20
CA SER A 2 70.20 -44.30 14.85
C SER A 2 68.67 -44.47 14.63
N SER A 3 67.85 -44.56 15.67
CA SER A 3 66.40 -44.89 15.55
C SER A 3 65.48 -43.69 15.25
N LYS A 4 65.83 -42.47 15.69
CA LYS A 4 64.98 -41.28 15.48
C LYS A 4 65.02 -40.76 14.05
N GLU A 5 66.18 -40.78 13.41
CA GLU A 5 66.35 -40.28 12.03
C GLU A 5 65.63 -41.14 10.97
N GLY A 6 65.53 -42.46 11.21
CA GLY A 6 64.75 -43.36 10.33
C GLY A 6 63.24 -43.10 10.42
N LEU A 7 62.75 -42.79 11.62
CA LEU A 7 61.34 -42.45 11.83
C LEU A 7 60.97 -41.09 11.21
N GLU A 8 61.88 -40.11 11.28
CA GLU A 8 61.71 -38.80 10.64
C GLU A 8 61.63 -38.93 9.10
N ARG A 9 62.52 -39.72 8.49
CA ARG A 9 62.52 -39.99 7.04
C ARG A 9 61.23 -40.68 6.59
N TYR A 10 60.79 -41.71 7.31
CA TYR A 10 59.52 -42.40 7.01
C TYR A 10 58.30 -41.46 7.10
N LYS A 11 58.28 -40.56 8.08
CA LYS A 11 57.22 -39.54 8.19
C LYS A 11 57.25 -38.56 7.01
N GLN A 12 58.43 -38.13 6.57
CA GLN A 12 58.58 -37.23 5.42
C GLN A 12 58.14 -37.89 4.11
N GLU A 13 58.56 -39.13 3.84
CA GLU A 13 58.12 -39.88 2.65
C GLU A 13 56.61 -40.10 2.62
N LYS A 14 56.01 -40.44 3.78
CA LYS A 14 54.56 -40.61 3.90
C LYS A 14 53.81 -39.30 3.69
N LEU A 15 54.38 -38.17 4.12
CA LEU A 15 53.82 -36.84 3.87
C LEU A 15 53.92 -36.47 2.39
N GLN A 16 55.03 -36.81 1.72
CA GLN A 16 55.26 -36.56 0.31
C GLN A 16 54.30 -37.36 -0.58
N LYS A 17 54.16 -38.66 -0.33
CA LYS A 17 53.15 -39.52 -1.01
C LYS A 17 51.73 -38.99 -0.84
N ARG A 18 51.38 -38.48 0.35
CA ARG A 18 50.06 -37.85 0.58
C ARG A 18 49.89 -36.54 -0.20
N ARG A 19 50.95 -35.76 -0.39
CA ARG A 19 50.91 -34.53 -1.20
C ARG A 19 50.74 -34.85 -2.68
N GLU A 20 51.47 -35.84 -3.19
CA GLU A 20 51.37 -36.31 -4.57
C GLU A 20 49.96 -36.84 -4.89
N GLN A 21 49.39 -37.67 -4.01
CA GLN A 21 48.02 -38.16 -4.17
C GLN A 21 46.97 -37.04 -4.18
N ARG A 22 47.15 -36.00 -3.34
CA ARG A 22 46.27 -34.82 -3.36
C ARG A 22 46.42 -34.03 -4.67
N LEU A 23 47.65 -33.90 -5.18
CA LEU A 23 47.92 -33.20 -6.42
C LEU A 23 47.29 -33.93 -7.62
N GLU A 24 47.45 -35.25 -7.71
CA GLU A 24 46.82 -36.07 -8.74
C GLU A 24 45.28 -35.99 -8.69
N SER A 25 44.71 -36.05 -7.48
CA SER A 25 43.26 -35.88 -7.30
C SER A 25 42.79 -34.50 -7.75
N TYR A 26 43.57 -33.44 -7.50
CA TYR A 26 43.27 -32.09 -7.93
C TYR A 26 43.25 -31.98 -9.47
N TYR A 27 44.28 -32.46 -10.16
CA TYR A 27 44.33 -32.42 -11.63
C TYR A 27 43.24 -33.29 -12.27
N ARG A 28 42.94 -34.46 -11.71
CA ARG A 28 41.86 -35.34 -12.21
C ARG A 28 40.50 -34.65 -12.12
N ASN A 29 40.20 -34.02 -10.98
CA ASN A 29 38.94 -33.28 -10.78
C ASN A 29 38.84 -32.03 -11.68
N ARG A 30 39.96 -31.35 -11.93
CA ARG A 30 40.01 -30.22 -12.86
C ARG A 30 39.66 -30.65 -14.29
N ASN A 31 40.28 -31.73 -14.78
CA ASN A 31 40.02 -32.25 -16.14
C ASN A 31 38.58 -32.73 -16.30
N LEU A 32 37.99 -33.35 -15.27
CA LEU A 32 36.58 -33.75 -15.28
C LEU A 32 35.65 -32.54 -15.43
N LYS A 33 35.90 -31.46 -14.68
CA LYS A 33 35.12 -30.22 -14.81
C LYS A 33 35.27 -29.57 -16.18
N GLU A 34 36.49 -29.50 -16.71
CA GLU A 34 36.74 -28.94 -18.05
C GLU A 34 36.00 -29.72 -19.15
N ASN A 35 35.98 -31.06 -19.07
CA ASN A 35 35.19 -31.91 -19.98
C ASN A 35 33.68 -31.71 -19.83
N GLU A 36 33.18 -31.57 -18.60
CA GLU A 36 31.76 -31.31 -18.33
C GLU A 36 31.31 -29.96 -18.91
N TYR A 37 32.15 -28.93 -18.79
CA TYR A 37 31.93 -27.63 -19.44
C TYR A 37 31.92 -27.73 -20.96
N ALA A 38 32.85 -28.49 -21.56
CA ALA A 38 32.92 -28.68 -23.01
C ALA A 38 31.66 -29.38 -23.57
N LEU A 39 31.20 -30.44 -22.91
CA LEU A 39 29.98 -31.17 -23.29
C LEU A 39 28.72 -30.30 -23.16
N SER A 40 28.64 -29.48 -22.11
CA SER A 40 27.55 -28.52 -21.91
C SER A 40 27.50 -27.47 -23.03
N ASP A 41 28.65 -26.94 -23.42
CA ASP A 41 28.75 -25.90 -24.46
C ASP A 41 28.41 -26.46 -25.86
N GLU A 42 28.78 -27.71 -26.14
CA GLU A 42 28.38 -28.40 -27.38
C GLU A 42 26.86 -28.67 -27.43
N ALA A 43 26.26 -29.08 -26.31
CA ALA A 43 24.81 -29.27 -26.22
C ALA A 43 24.04 -27.95 -26.43
N VAL A 44 24.57 -26.83 -25.93
CA VAL A 44 24.01 -25.49 -26.16
C VAL A 44 24.09 -25.12 -27.64
N ARG A 45 25.23 -25.34 -28.30
CA ARG A 45 25.39 -25.09 -29.74
C ARG A 45 24.42 -25.91 -30.59
N GLN A 46 24.26 -27.19 -30.29
CA GLN A 46 23.29 -28.06 -30.98
C GLN A 46 21.84 -27.58 -30.79
N ARG A 47 21.48 -27.11 -29.59
CA ARG A 47 20.15 -26.54 -29.32
C ARG A 47 19.91 -25.27 -30.13
N GLN A 48 20.87 -24.35 -30.16
CA GLN A 48 20.78 -23.12 -30.95
C GLN A 48 20.65 -23.40 -32.45
N HIS A 49 21.37 -24.40 -32.96
CA HIS A 49 21.27 -24.82 -34.36
C HIS A 49 19.87 -25.35 -34.70
N ARG A 50 19.30 -26.24 -33.86
CA ARG A 50 17.93 -26.75 -34.02
C ARG A 50 16.88 -25.63 -34.00
N GLU A 51 16.97 -24.71 -33.03
CA GLU A 51 16.06 -23.56 -32.96
C GLU A 51 16.15 -22.67 -34.21
N LYS A 52 17.35 -22.51 -34.78
CA LYS A 52 17.54 -21.73 -36.00
C LYS A 52 16.86 -22.40 -37.20
N GLN A 53 17.00 -23.72 -37.33
CA GLN A 53 16.32 -24.49 -38.38
C GLN A 53 14.79 -24.46 -38.24
N GLU A 54 14.27 -24.63 -37.04
CA GLU A 54 12.82 -24.52 -36.76
C GLU A 54 12.27 -23.13 -37.10
N LYS A 55 12.99 -22.07 -36.70
CA LYS A 55 12.64 -20.68 -37.04
C LYS A 55 12.61 -20.46 -38.54
N GLU A 56 13.54 -21.05 -39.28
CA GLU A 56 13.60 -20.93 -40.74
C GLU A 56 12.44 -21.68 -41.41
N GLN A 57 12.14 -22.91 -40.99
CA GLN A 57 10.98 -23.66 -41.47
C GLN A 57 9.66 -22.89 -41.20
N MET A 58 9.50 -22.35 -39.99
CA MET A 58 8.35 -21.52 -39.63
C MET A 58 8.22 -20.27 -40.51
N ARG A 59 9.33 -19.64 -40.90
CA ARG A 59 9.33 -18.50 -41.84
C ARG A 59 8.86 -18.95 -43.23
N ARG A 60 9.37 -20.08 -43.74
CA ARG A 60 8.96 -20.64 -45.04
C ARG A 60 7.46 -20.94 -45.08
N VAL A 61 6.93 -21.59 -44.03
CA VAL A 61 5.49 -21.91 -43.92
C VAL A 61 4.63 -20.65 -43.87
N LYS A 62 5.03 -19.63 -43.09
CA LYS A 62 4.33 -18.34 -43.05
C LYS A 62 4.33 -17.63 -44.41
N GLU A 63 5.42 -17.73 -45.17
CA GLU A 63 5.53 -17.11 -46.48
C GLU A 63 4.64 -17.79 -47.52
N THR A 64 4.61 -19.13 -47.55
CA THR A 64 3.68 -19.89 -48.42
C THR A 64 2.23 -19.61 -48.06
N GLU A 65 1.88 -19.53 -46.78
CA GLU A 65 0.53 -19.21 -46.34
C GLU A 65 0.11 -17.78 -46.74
N ARG A 66 1.03 -16.80 -46.64
CA ARG A 66 0.82 -15.43 -47.14
C ARG A 66 0.57 -15.41 -48.65
N LYS A 67 1.38 -16.13 -49.44
CA LYS A 67 1.21 -16.24 -50.89
C LYS A 67 -0.15 -16.87 -51.23
N ARG A 68 -0.58 -17.90 -50.50
CA ARG A 68 -1.91 -18.54 -50.67
C ARG A 68 -3.06 -17.57 -50.37
N LYS A 69 -2.98 -16.83 -49.24
CA LYS A 69 -3.98 -15.81 -48.86
C LYS A 69 -4.06 -14.67 -49.88
N TYR A 70 -2.91 -14.20 -50.38
CA TYR A 70 -2.86 -13.17 -51.42
C TYR A 70 -3.53 -13.64 -52.72
N ARG A 71 -3.22 -14.86 -53.20
CA ARG A 71 -3.86 -15.43 -54.40
C ARG A 71 -5.38 -15.58 -54.23
N LYS A 72 -5.84 -15.99 -53.05
CA LYS A 72 -7.28 -16.09 -52.73
C LYS A 72 -7.96 -14.72 -52.79
N ARG A 73 -7.37 -13.71 -52.14
CA ARG A 73 -7.90 -12.33 -52.14
C ARG A 73 -7.96 -11.74 -53.54
N LYS A 74 -6.94 -11.97 -54.38
CA LYS A 74 -6.94 -11.50 -55.77
C LYS A 74 -8.04 -12.15 -56.62
N ARG A 75 -8.35 -13.43 -56.36
CA ARG A 75 -9.49 -14.11 -57.01
C ARG A 75 -10.83 -13.55 -56.55
N GLU A 76 -10.98 -13.28 -55.25
CA GLU A 76 -12.18 -12.66 -54.69
C GLU A 76 -12.38 -11.21 -55.19
N GLU A 77 -11.31 -10.42 -55.28
CA GLU A 77 -11.32 -9.07 -55.87
C GLU A 77 -11.77 -9.13 -57.34
N ASN A 78 -11.22 -10.04 -58.16
CA ASN A 78 -11.65 -10.21 -59.56
C ASN A 78 -13.13 -10.62 -59.70
N ILE A 79 -13.63 -11.51 -58.83
CA ILE A 79 -15.04 -11.93 -58.82
C ILE A 79 -15.95 -10.77 -58.40
N ASN A 80 -15.51 -9.94 -57.45
CA ASN A 80 -16.27 -8.80 -56.97
C ASN A 80 -16.27 -7.65 -57.99
N ASP A 81 -15.19 -7.45 -58.74
CA ASP A 81 -15.12 -6.50 -59.85
C ASP A 81 -16.02 -6.92 -61.02
N GLN A 82 -16.21 -8.22 -61.25
CA GLN A 82 -17.21 -8.73 -62.22
C GLN A 82 -18.64 -8.43 -61.75
N ARG A 83 -18.96 -8.68 -60.47
CA ARG A 83 -20.29 -8.39 -59.90
C ARG A 83 -20.61 -6.89 -59.83
N GLN A 84 -19.64 -6.04 -59.52
CA GLN A 84 -19.83 -4.58 -59.51
C GLN A 84 -20.04 -3.99 -60.91
N ASN A 85 -19.47 -4.60 -61.95
CA ASN A 85 -19.77 -4.22 -63.34
C ASN A 85 -21.18 -4.64 -63.78
N GLU A 86 -21.73 -5.72 -63.22
CA GLU A 86 -23.12 -6.12 -63.46
C GLU A 86 -24.12 -5.21 -62.72
N ASP A 87 -23.85 -4.82 -61.47
CA ASP A 87 -24.71 -3.90 -60.70
C ASP A 87 -24.76 -2.46 -61.28
N LEU A 88 -23.67 -1.98 -61.89
CA LEU A 88 -23.64 -0.65 -62.54
C LEU A 88 -24.44 -0.60 -63.85
N ASN A 89 -24.74 -1.75 -64.47
CA ASN A 89 -25.55 -1.82 -65.68
C ASN A 89 -27.05 -1.71 -65.40
N MET A 90 -27.50 -1.88 -64.16
CA MET A 90 -28.92 -1.83 -63.79
C MET A 90 -29.50 -0.42 -63.61
N ARG A 91 -28.69 0.65 -63.76
CA ARG A 91 -29.12 2.06 -63.56
C ARG A 91 -28.84 3.01 -64.74
N ASN A 92 -28.49 2.52 -65.93
CA ASN A 92 -28.40 3.40 -67.11
C ASN A 92 -29.78 3.49 -67.78
N THR A 93 -30.37 4.68 -67.76
CA THR A 93 -31.52 5.06 -68.61
C THR A 93 -31.18 5.12 -70.10
N PHE A 94 -29.92 4.91 -70.48
CA PHE A 94 -29.47 4.82 -71.86
C PHE A 94 -29.39 3.34 -72.26
N GLU A 95 -29.99 2.98 -73.38
CA GLU A 95 -30.10 1.59 -73.85
C GLU A 95 -28.74 1.01 -74.25
N ASN A 96 -27.79 1.86 -74.65
CA ASN A 96 -26.44 1.42 -74.99
C ASN A 96 -25.35 2.47 -74.69
N ARG A 97 -24.10 1.99 -74.58
CA ARG A 97 -22.91 2.81 -74.27
C ARG A 97 -22.66 3.91 -75.31
N THR A 98 -22.98 3.64 -76.58
CA THR A 98 -22.85 4.56 -77.71
C THR A 98 -23.79 5.76 -77.59
N GLU A 99 -25.03 5.54 -77.15
CA GLU A 99 -26.02 6.58 -76.91
C GLU A 99 -25.57 7.53 -75.79
N LYS A 100 -25.12 6.97 -74.65
CA LYS A 100 -24.53 7.74 -73.54
C LYS A 100 -23.35 8.60 -73.99
N HIS A 101 -22.46 8.05 -74.83
CA HIS A 101 -21.32 8.80 -75.36
C HIS A 101 -21.75 9.96 -76.27
N ARG A 102 -22.74 9.75 -77.14
CA ARG A 102 -23.30 10.79 -78.01
C ARG A 102 -23.95 11.91 -77.18
N ALA A 103 -24.73 11.57 -76.16
CA ALA A 103 -25.36 12.53 -75.25
C ALA A 103 -24.32 13.37 -74.49
N LEU A 104 -23.28 12.74 -73.94
CA LEU A 104 -22.18 13.44 -73.26
C LEU A 104 -21.38 14.35 -74.22
N LYS A 105 -21.19 13.94 -75.47
CA LYS A 105 -20.51 14.77 -76.49
C LYS A 105 -21.33 16.03 -76.81
N LYS A 106 -22.65 15.89 -76.98
CA LYS A 106 -23.57 17.03 -77.17
C LYS A 106 -23.53 17.99 -75.98
N LEU A 107 -23.60 17.47 -74.75
CA LEU A 107 -23.51 18.28 -73.53
C LEU A 107 -22.18 19.05 -73.44
N LYS A 108 -21.05 18.39 -73.73
CA LYS A 108 -19.73 19.04 -73.72
C LYS A 108 -19.61 20.16 -74.74
N LEU A 109 -20.27 20.05 -75.88
CA LEU A 109 -20.30 21.09 -76.91
C LEU A 109 -21.18 22.29 -76.52
N ALA A 110 -22.26 22.05 -75.75
CA ALA A 110 -23.17 23.09 -75.27
C ALA A 110 -22.63 23.88 -74.06
N LEU A 111 -21.65 23.34 -73.34
CA LEU A 111 -21.02 24.02 -72.21
C LEU A 111 -19.94 25.02 -72.68
N PRO A 112 -19.65 26.08 -71.89
CA PRO A 112 -18.58 27.02 -72.18
C PRO A 112 -17.23 26.32 -72.44
N LYS A 113 -16.44 26.86 -73.39
CA LYS A 113 -15.09 26.35 -73.71
C LYS A 113 -14.09 26.59 -72.56
N SER A 114 -14.22 27.72 -71.86
CA SER A 114 -13.40 28.05 -70.68
C SER A 114 -13.75 27.15 -69.49
N PRO A 115 -12.76 26.52 -68.82
CA PRO A 115 -12.97 25.66 -67.65
C PRO A 115 -13.66 26.38 -66.51
N ASP A 116 -13.23 27.60 -66.17
CA ASP A 116 -13.77 28.35 -65.03
C ASP A 116 -15.23 28.75 -65.27
N ARG A 117 -15.53 29.28 -66.47
CA ARG A 117 -16.92 29.59 -66.84
C ARG A 117 -17.79 28.36 -66.84
N ARG A 118 -17.28 27.21 -67.30
CA ARG A 118 -18.00 25.93 -67.26
C ARG A 118 -18.33 25.52 -65.83
N VAL A 119 -17.37 25.60 -64.91
CA VAL A 119 -17.59 25.27 -63.49
C VAL A 119 -18.62 26.23 -62.88
N THR A 120 -18.49 27.54 -63.09
CA THR A 120 -19.44 28.53 -62.56
C THR A 120 -20.85 28.34 -63.10
N THR A 121 -21.01 28.07 -64.40
CA THR A 121 -22.31 27.76 -65.01
C THR A 121 -22.92 26.48 -64.42
N MET A 122 -22.11 25.44 -64.21
CA MET A 122 -22.58 24.21 -63.56
C MET A 122 -22.97 24.44 -62.11
N VAL A 123 -22.18 25.18 -61.33
CA VAL A 123 -22.49 25.52 -59.94
C VAL A 123 -23.79 26.33 -59.86
N ALA A 124 -23.96 27.35 -60.69
CA ALA A 124 -25.19 28.16 -60.74
C ALA A 124 -26.43 27.32 -61.11
N TYR A 125 -26.28 26.37 -62.03
CA TYR A 125 -27.36 25.44 -62.38
C TYR A 125 -27.70 24.50 -61.22
N LEU A 126 -26.70 23.96 -60.52
CA LEU A 126 -26.89 23.03 -59.40
C LEU A 126 -27.40 23.71 -58.12
N GLN A 127 -27.16 25.01 -57.95
CA GLN A 127 -27.70 25.81 -56.85
C GLN A 127 -29.16 26.24 -57.09
N ASN A 128 -29.71 26.00 -58.28
CA ASN A 128 -31.10 26.34 -58.58
C ASN A 128 -32.07 25.29 -58.02
N SER A 129 -32.49 25.47 -56.77
CA SER A 129 -33.41 24.60 -56.02
C SER A 129 -34.81 24.43 -56.65
N ASN A 130 -35.15 25.27 -57.63
CA ASN A 130 -36.43 25.21 -58.35
C ASN A 130 -36.40 24.27 -59.57
N SER A 131 -35.23 23.79 -59.99
CA SER A 131 -35.11 22.83 -61.09
C SER A 131 -35.57 21.43 -60.65
N PRO A 132 -36.55 20.81 -61.35
CA PRO A 132 -36.96 19.42 -61.10
C PRO A 132 -35.79 18.43 -61.23
N THR A 133 -34.83 18.76 -62.09
CA THR A 133 -33.62 17.95 -62.31
C THR A 133 -32.70 17.99 -61.10
N VAL A 134 -32.51 19.16 -60.48
CA VAL A 134 -31.69 19.30 -59.26
C VAL A 134 -32.33 18.56 -58.09
N ARG A 135 -33.66 18.64 -57.94
CA ARG A 135 -34.38 17.85 -56.92
C ARG A 135 -34.26 16.35 -57.14
N LYS A 136 -34.30 15.89 -58.40
CA LYS A 136 -34.05 14.49 -58.76
C LYS A 136 -32.60 14.05 -58.53
N LEU A 137 -31.64 14.96 -58.68
CA LEU A 137 -30.23 14.72 -58.36
C LEU A 137 -29.97 14.66 -56.85
N GLN A 138 -30.70 15.44 -56.06
CA GLN A 138 -30.69 15.38 -54.60
C GLN A 138 -31.32 14.08 -54.09
N SER A 139 -32.49 13.69 -54.63
CA SER A 139 -33.14 12.43 -54.25
C SER A 139 -32.39 11.17 -54.70
N SER A 140 -31.48 11.29 -55.67
CA SER A 140 -30.60 10.21 -56.12
C SER A 140 -29.21 10.23 -55.47
N GLU A 141 -29.02 11.04 -54.41
CA GLU A 141 -27.76 11.18 -53.65
C GLU A 141 -26.54 11.61 -54.49
N VAL A 142 -26.75 12.20 -55.67
CA VAL A 142 -25.67 12.67 -56.54
C VAL A 142 -25.16 14.05 -56.11
N ILE A 143 -26.05 14.86 -55.53
CA ILE A 143 -25.75 16.20 -55.02
C ILE A 143 -26.26 16.28 -53.59
N SER A 144 -25.44 16.81 -52.69
CA SER A 144 -25.81 16.94 -51.29
C SER A 144 -27.01 17.85 -51.11
N SER A 145 -27.96 17.42 -50.27
CA SER A 145 -29.08 18.27 -49.88
C SER A 145 -28.59 19.46 -49.02
N PRO A 146 -29.36 20.56 -48.90
CA PRO A 146 -29.01 21.67 -48.01
C PRO A 146 -28.79 21.22 -46.55
N GLU A 147 -29.58 20.24 -46.09
CA GLU A 147 -29.46 19.65 -44.75
C GLU A 147 -28.15 18.87 -44.60
N GLU A 148 -27.79 18.05 -45.58
CA GLU A 148 -26.52 17.30 -45.57
C GLU A 148 -25.30 18.24 -45.60
N ILE A 149 -25.41 19.40 -46.26
CA ILE A 149 -24.35 20.41 -46.26
C ILE A 149 -24.16 20.98 -44.85
N GLU A 150 -25.24 21.28 -44.13
CA GLU A 150 -25.19 21.74 -42.73
C GLU A 150 -24.69 20.63 -41.78
N GLU A 151 -25.14 19.38 -41.95
CA GLU A 151 -24.61 18.23 -41.20
C GLU A 151 -23.11 18.01 -41.45
N HIS A 152 -22.66 18.22 -42.69
CA HIS A 152 -21.24 18.13 -43.02
C HIS A 152 -20.44 19.27 -42.38
N LYS A 153 -20.97 20.50 -42.36
CA LYS A 153 -20.34 21.65 -41.68
C LYS A 153 -20.21 21.40 -40.18
N THR A 154 -21.29 20.98 -39.52
CA THR A 154 -21.29 20.67 -38.08
C THR A 154 -20.34 19.51 -37.77
N SER A 155 -20.39 18.42 -38.55
CA SER A 155 -19.46 17.30 -38.41
C SER A 155 -18.00 17.72 -38.62
N LYS A 156 -17.73 18.63 -39.55
CA LYS A 156 -16.39 19.16 -39.80
C LYS A 156 -15.90 19.95 -38.58
N ALA A 157 -16.70 20.89 -38.07
CA ALA A 157 -16.37 21.67 -36.87
C ALA A 157 -16.06 20.77 -35.66
N LEU A 158 -16.93 19.78 -35.39
CA LEU A 158 -16.71 18.80 -34.32
C LEU A 158 -15.41 18.01 -34.49
N THR A 159 -15.06 17.62 -35.72
CA THR A 159 -13.80 16.90 -35.96
C THR A 159 -12.57 17.79 -35.78
N GLU A 160 -12.68 19.09 -36.05
CA GLU A 160 -11.62 20.07 -35.83
C GLU A 160 -11.41 20.31 -34.33
N ASP A 161 -12.48 20.49 -33.56
CA ASP A 161 -12.41 20.62 -32.10
C ASP A 161 -11.84 19.36 -31.43
N LEU A 162 -12.27 18.17 -31.86
CA LEU A 162 -11.67 16.93 -31.37
C LEU A 162 -10.17 16.88 -31.67
N LYS A 163 -9.74 17.34 -32.84
CA LYS A 163 -8.33 17.37 -33.21
C LYS A 163 -7.54 18.34 -32.31
N THR A 164 -8.07 19.51 -31.98
CA THR A 164 -7.38 20.46 -31.07
C THR A 164 -7.19 19.86 -29.67
N VAL A 165 -8.22 19.21 -29.11
CA VAL A 165 -8.13 18.53 -27.81
C VAL A 165 -7.09 17.41 -27.84
N ILE A 166 -7.07 16.62 -28.91
CA ILE A 166 -6.11 15.54 -29.12
C ILE A 166 -4.68 16.07 -29.17
N ASP A 167 -4.44 17.15 -29.91
CA ASP A 167 -3.11 17.73 -30.06
C ASP A 167 -2.63 18.37 -28.75
N ASN A 168 -3.53 18.99 -27.97
CA ASN A 168 -3.24 19.44 -26.61
C ASN A 168 -2.85 18.28 -25.67
N CYS A 169 -3.56 17.15 -25.73
CA CYS A 169 -3.21 15.95 -24.95
C CYS A 169 -1.84 15.38 -25.34
N LYS A 170 -1.48 15.40 -26.64
CA LYS A 170 -0.16 14.96 -27.13
C LYS A 170 0.97 15.84 -26.58
N ARG A 171 0.74 17.16 -26.45
CA ARG A 171 1.75 18.11 -25.96
C ARG A 171 2.05 17.94 -24.47
N LYS A 172 1.03 17.74 -23.63
CA LYS A 172 1.16 17.67 -22.16
C LYS A 172 1.93 16.44 -21.64
N ARG A 173 1.91 15.30 -22.34
CA ARG A 173 2.65 14.06 -22.02
C ARG A 173 2.51 13.52 -20.57
N SER A 174 1.46 13.86 -19.83
CA SER A 174 1.21 13.33 -18.48
C SER A 174 0.39 12.03 -18.49
N ASP A 175 0.39 11.28 -17.37
CA ASP A 175 -0.44 10.08 -17.22
C ASP A 175 -1.94 10.39 -17.36
N ASP A 176 -2.38 11.53 -16.82
CA ASP A 176 -3.76 11.97 -16.96
C ASP A 176 -4.09 12.39 -18.40
N SER A 177 -3.14 13.01 -19.12
CA SER A 177 -3.32 13.31 -20.54
C SER A 177 -3.46 12.03 -21.38
N LEU A 178 -2.76 10.95 -21.00
CA LEU A 178 -2.91 9.64 -21.63
C LEU A 178 -4.27 9.00 -21.33
N LYS A 179 -4.78 9.12 -20.10
CA LYS A 179 -6.13 8.66 -19.73
C LYS A 179 -7.20 9.42 -20.51
N THR A 180 -7.13 10.75 -20.55
CA THR A 180 -8.04 11.59 -21.33
C THR A 180 -8.01 11.25 -22.82
N MET A 181 -6.82 11.05 -23.39
CA MET A 181 -6.68 10.59 -24.77
C MET A 181 -7.37 9.24 -25.00
N ASN A 182 -7.23 8.28 -24.09
CA ASN A 182 -7.91 6.98 -24.22
C ASN A 182 -9.43 7.14 -24.20
N VAL A 183 -9.97 7.95 -23.28
CA VAL A 183 -11.40 8.28 -23.20
C VAL A 183 -11.87 8.83 -24.55
N ILE A 184 -11.26 9.92 -25.03
CA ILE A 184 -11.66 10.58 -26.28
C ILE A 184 -11.69 9.60 -27.46
N ILE A 185 -10.61 8.84 -27.67
CA ILE A 185 -10.55 7.92 -28.81
C ILE A 185 -11.61 6.82 -28.67
N SER A 186 -11.79 6.29 -27.46
CA SER A 186 -12.77 5.24 -27.24
C SER A 186 -14.21 5.74 -27.43
N SER A 187 -14.51 6.99 -27.08
CA SER A 187 -15.83 7.60 -27.34
C SER A 187 -16.12 7.70 -28.83
N VAL A 188 -15.14 8.13 -29.63
CA VAL A 188 -15.32 8.34 -31.08
C VAL A 188 -15.22 7.02 -31.86
N SER A 189 -14.48 6.01 -31.37
CA SER A 189 -14.23 4.75 -32.10
C SER A 189 -15.34 3.69 -31.92
N GLY A 190 -16.58 4.07 -32.20
CA GLY A 190 -17.78 3.23 -32.07
C GLY A 190 -17.98 2.12 -33.11
N GLU A 191 -19.03 1.34 -32.90
CA GLU A 191 -19.53 0.29 -33.80
C GLU A 191 -19.80 0.85 -35.21
N LYS A 192 -20.52 1.99 -35.31
CA LYS A 192 -20.80 2.66 -36.61
C LYS A 192 -19.55 2.92 -37.46
N ILE A 193 -18.42 3.27 -36.84
CA ILE A 193 -17.15 3.51 -37.56
C ILE A 193 -16.49 2.20 -37.98
N SER A 194 -16.68 1.14 -37.19
CA SER A 194 -16.25 -0.21 -37.51
C SER A 194 -17.03 -0.76 -38.70
N ASP A 195 -18.36 -0.71 -38.63
CA ASP A 195 -19.28 -1.31 -39.60
C ASP A 195 -19.16 -0.63 -40.96
N ASN A 196 -19.07 0.70 -40.96
CA ASN A 196 -18.86 1.49 -42.19
C ASN A 196 -17.41 1.50 -42.69
N LYS A 197 -16.50 0.69 -42.10
CA LYS A 197 -15.07 0.60 -42.47
C LYS A 197 -14.35 1.96 -42.49
N CYS A 198 -14.80 2.93 -41.68
CA CYS A 198 -14.33 4.32 -41.68
C CYS A 198 -13.10 4.58 -40.79
N ARG A 199 -12.55 3.57 -40.13
CA ARG A 199 -11.41 3.71 -39.18
C ARG A 199 -10.20 4.45 -39.78
N LYS A 200 -9.82 4.14 -41.02
CA LYS A 200 -8.69 4.82 -41.71
C LYS A 200 -9.00 6.28 -42.04
N LYS A 201 -10.26 6.59 -42.41
CA LYS A 201 -10.70 7.96 -42.69
C LYS A 201 -10.70 8.80 -41.41
N LEU A 202 -11.24 8.26 -40.32
CA LEU A 202 -11.22 8.90 -39.00
C LEU A 202 -9.79 9.16 -38.51
N ALA A 203 -8.91 8.15 -38.59
CA ALA A 203 -7.53 8.27 -38.17
C ALA A 203 -6.79 9.41 -38.90
N ARG A 204 -7.05 9.57 -40.22
CA ARG A 204 -6.52 10.69 -41.00
C ARG A 204 -7.10 12.04 -40.56
N LYS A 205 -8.42 12.15 -40.39
CA LYS A 205 -9.06 13.41 -39.94
C LYS A 205 -8.52 13.87 -38.58
N LEU A 206 -8.32 12.94 -37.64
CA LEU A 206 -7.85 13.24 -36.28
C LEU A 206 -6.32 13.29 -36.13
N GLY A 207 -5.54 13.06 -37.19
CA GLY A 207 -4.08 13.00 -37.11
C GLY A 207 -3.57 11.94 -36.12
N LEU A 208 -4.17 10.75 -36.14
CA LEU A 208 -3.84 9.64 -35.25
C LEU A 208 -3.39 8.38 -36.02
N PRO A 209 -2.52 7.55 -35.43
CA PRO A 209 -2.24 6.22 -35.97
C PRO A 209 -3.51 5.34 -35.97
N VAL A 210 -3.75 4.59 -37.05
CA VAL A 210 -4.91 3.67 -37.17
C VAL A 210 -4.98 2.67 -36.00
N ARG A 211 -3.82 2.18 -35.53
CA ARG A 211 -3.72 1.32 -34.34
C ARG A 211 -4.37 1.92 -33.09
N ARG A 212 -4.34 3.25 -32.96
CA ARG A 212 -4.87 3.97 -31.80
C ARG A 212 -6.40 3.98 -31.81
N VAL A 213 -6.99 4.26 -32.97
CA VAL A 213 -8.43 4.16 -33.21
C VAL A 213 -8.92 2.73 -32.95
N SER A 214 -8.18 1.72 -33.45
CA SER A 214 -8.51 0.31 -33.20
C SER A 214 -8.45 -0.04 -31.71
N ARG A 215 -7.46 0.49 -30.97
CA ARG A 215 -7.37 0.31 -29.52
C ARG A 215 -8.52 1.00 -28.78
N GLY A 216 -8.92 2.19 -29.23
CA GLY A 216 -10.08 2.90 -28.68
C GLY A 216 -11.37 2.09 -28.84
N HIS A 217 -11.58 1.48 -30.00
CA HIS A 217 -12.71 0.57 -30.21
C HIS A 217 -12.68 -0.61 -29.22
N ALA A 218 -11.53 -1.27 -29.06
CA ALA A 218 -11.39 -2.36 -28.08
C ALA A 218 -11.61 -1.90 -26.62
N ILE A 219 -11.21 -0.67 -26.29
CA ILE A 219 -11.47 -0.06 -24.97
C ILE A 219 -12.97 0.17 -24.79
N ARG A 220 -13.63 0.80 -25.77
CA ARG A 220 -15.08 1.03 -25.77
C ARG A 220 -15.87 -0.27 -25.62
N THR A 221 -15.56 -1.29 -26.41
CA THR A 221 -16.24 -2.60 -26.33
C THR A 221 -16.08 -3.22 -24.94
N ARG A 222 -14.89 -3.10 -24.32
CA ARG A 222 -14.69 -3.56 -22.94
C ARG A 222 -15.52 -2.76 -21.95
N ILE A 223 -15.60 -1.43 -22.14
CA ILE A 223 -16.33 -0.55 -21.24
C ILE A 223 -17.84 -0.83 -21.28
N LEU A 224 -18.40 -0.90 -22.48
CA LEU A 224 -19.84 -1.08 -22.68
C LEU A 224 -20.32 -2.50 -22.37
N LYS A 225 -19.45 -3.51 -22.48
CA LYS A 225 -19.80 -4.91 -22.19
C LYS A 225 -19.49 -5.37 -20.77
N SER A 226 -18.86 -4.54 -19.93
CA SER A 226 -18.51 -4.95 -18.56
C SER A 226 -19.17 -4.06 -17.53
N GLU A 227 -19.81 -4.68 -16.53
CA GLU A 227 -20.59 -3.99 -15.49
C GLU A 227 -19.74 -3.09 -14.59
N LYS A 228 -18.42 -3.31 -14.50
CA LYS A 228 -17.52 -2.64 -13.55
C LYS A 228 -16.54 -1.64 -14.18
N SER A 229 -16.55 -1.47 -15.49
CA SER A 229 -15.59 -0.60 -16.19
C SER A 229 -16.16 0.78 -16.44
N SER A 230 -15.41 1.82 -16.08
CA SER A 230 -15.73 3.19 -16.48
C SER A 230 -14.75 3.68 -17.56
N TRP A 231 -15.14 4.74 -18.27
CA TRP A 231 -14.28 5.40 -19.25
C TRP A 231 -12.98 5.93 -18.64
N THR A 232 -13.03 6.36 -17.38
CA THR A 232 -11.88 6.88 -16.63
C THR A 232 -11.09 5.78 -15.89
N TYR A 233 -11.68 4.60 -15.68
CA TYR A 233 -11.11 3.52 -14.89
C TYR A 233 -10.81 2.29 -15.76
N THR A 234 -9.62 2.27 -16.34
CA THR A 234 -9.10 1.05 -16.95
C THR A 234 -8.41 0.23 -15.86
N ASN A 235 -9.03 -0.88 -15.43
CA ASN A 235 -8.31 -1.91 -14.66
C ASN A 235 -7.07 -2.32 -15.47
N ARG A 236 -5.89 -1.93 -14.98
CA ARG A 236 -4.63 -2.37 -15.55
C ARG A 236 -4.59 -3.88 -15.34
N LYS A 237 -4.28 -4.67 -16.38
CA LYS A 237 -4.05 -6.10 -16.20
C LYS A 237 -3.01 -6.25 -15.10
N THR A 238 -3.39 -6.86 -13.99
CA THR A 238 -2.47 -7.27 -12.95
C THR A 238 -1.49 -8.26 -13.59
N ARG A 239 -0.21 -8.11 -13.24
CA ARG A 239 0.79 -9.07 -13.72
C ARG A 239 0.47 -10.44 -13.11
N SER A 240 0.83 -11.52 -13.80
CA SER A 240 0.52 -12.89 -13.36
C SER A 240 1.21 -13.29 -12.06
N ASP A 241 2.32 -12.64 -11.71
CA ASP A 241 3.05 -12.75 -10.45
C ASP A 241 2.46 -11.89 -9.33
N ALA A 242 1.43 -11.08 -9.61
CA ALA A 242 0.78 -10.29 -8.59
C ALA A 242 0.00 -11.17 -7.62
N ILE A 243 0.16 -10.91 -6.33
CA ILE A 243 -0.55 -11.60 -5.26
C ILE A 243 -2.06 -11.52 -5.49
N THR A 244 -2.71 -12.68 -5.43
CA THR A 244 -4.16 -12.81 -5.56
C THR A 244 -4.87 -12.03 -4.45
N PRO A 245 -6.07 -11.50 -4.73
CA PRO A 245 -6.83 -10.77 -3.71
C PRO A 245 -7.11 -11.62 -2.47
N ASP A 246 -7.31 -12.92 -2.63
CA ASP A 246 -7.57 -13.86 -1.53
C ASP A 246 -6.36 -14.02 -0.62
N THR A 247 -5.16 -14.15 -1.21
CA THR A 247 -3.91 -14.18 -0.42
C THR A 247 -3.69 -12.87 0.32
N LYS A 248 -4.02 -11.71 -0.27
CA LYS A 248 -3.95 -10.43 0.45
C LYS A 248 -4.90 -10.37 1.63
N LYS A 249 -6.11 -10.91 1.48
CA LYS A 249 -7.10 -10.98 2.57
C LYS A 249 -6.60 -11.87 3.71
N ARG A 250 -6.05 -13.04 3.40
CA ARG A 250 -5.43 -13.93 4.41
C ARG A 250 -4.29 -13.27 5.16
N ILE A 251 -3.40 -12.57 4.44
CA ILE A 251 -2.31 -11.81 5.08
C ILE A 251 -2.87 -10.72 5.98
N TYR A 252 -3.90 -9.99 5.52
CA TYR A 252 -4.54 -8.94 6.29
C TYR A 252 -5.16 -9.48 7.59
N GLU A 253 -5.88 -10.61 7.52
CA GLU A 253 -6.46 -11.29 8.68
C GLU A 253 -5.37 -11.81 9.62
N PHE A 254 -4.28 -12.35 9.09
CA PHE A 254 -3.17 -12.85 9.88
C PHE A 254 -2.49 -11.76 10.71
N TRP A 255 -2.29 -10.56 10.15
CA TRP A 255 -1.76 -9.42 10.91
C TRP A 255 -2.64 -9.03 12.11
N CYS A 256 -3.95 -9.30 12.04
CA CYS A 256 -4.91 -8.99 13.10
C CYS A 256 -5.16 -10.17 14.06
N LYS A 257 -4.47 -11.31 13.88
CA LYS A 257 -4.65 -12.50 14.70
C LYS A 257 -4.17 -12.26 16.14
N PRO A 258 -4.90 -12.73 17.17
CA PRO A 258 -4.41 -12.75 18.55
C PRO A 258 -3.07 -13.50 18.64
N GLY A 259 -2.11 -12.99 19.42
CA GLY A 259 -0.73 -13.51 19.47
C GLY A 259 0.22 -12.91 18.43
N ILE A 260 -0.30 -12.19 17.42
CA ILE A 260 0.48 -11.43 16.44
C ILE A 260 0.38 -9.94 16.71
N SER A 261 -0.84 -9.43 16.83
CA SER A 261 -1.09 -8.04 17.23
C SER A 261 -2.26 -7.93 18.20
N ARG A 262 -2.16 -6.97 19.12
CA ARG A 262 -3.19 -6.67 20.12
C ARG A 262 -3.80 -5.28 19.89
N PRO A 263 -5.13 -5.13 19.96
CA PRO A 263 -5.77 -3.82 19.88
C PRO A 263 -5.46 -2.98 21.12
N THR A 264 -5.29 -1.67 20.92
CA THR A 264 -5.12 -0.71 22.02
C THR A 264 -6.50 -0.23 22.46
N GLY A 265 -6.77 -0.26 23.78
CA GLY A 265 -8.08 0.12 24.34
C GLY A 265 -8.32 1.63 24.47
N ASN A 266 -7.33 2.47 24.19
CA ASN A 266 -7.43 3.91 24.45
C ASN A 266 -8.06 4.67 23.27
N LYS A 267 -8.98 5.60 23.55
CA LYS A 267 -9.64 6.43 22.52
C LYS A 267 -8.66 7.33 21.76
N ALA A 268 -7.55 7.70 22.40
CA ALA A 268 -6.46 8.44 21.77
C ALA A 268 -5.72 7.63 20.68
N ASP A 269 -5.82 6.30 20.70
CA ASP A 269 -5.09 5.40 19.82
C ASP A 269 -5.94 4.94 18.62
N ILE A 270 -6.84 5.79 18.11
CA ILE A 270 -7.61 5.52 16.89
C ILE A 270 -6.88 6.10 15.68
N LYS A 271 -6.53 5.25 14.71
CA LYS A 271 -5.99 5.70 13.41
C LYS A 271 -7.08 5.84 12.37
N ARG A 272 -7.00 6.92 11.59
CA ARG A 272 -7.94 7.22 10.51
C ARG A 272 -7.22 7.27 9.17
N VAL A 273 -7.82 6.65 8.14
CA VAL A 273 -7.37 6.75 6.75
C VAL A 273 -8.52 7.24 5.88
N ARG A 274 -8.21 8.19 5.00
CA ARG A 274 -9.17 8.76 4.06
C ARG A 274 -9.43 7.77 2.92
N ILE A 275 -10.69 7.35 2.76
CA ILE A 275 -11.13 6.47 1.66
C ILE A 275 -11.72 7.28 0.51
N GLY A 276 -12.29 8.45 0.80
CA GLY A 276 -12.92 9.32 -0.19
C GLY A 276 -12.97 10.79 0.21
N PRO A 277 -13.63 11.65 -0.56
CA PRO A 277 -13.91 13.03 -0.17
C PRO A 277 -14.70 13.07 1.14
N LYS A 278 -14.10 13.61 2.22
CA LYS A 278 -14.68 13.68 3.57
C LYS A 278 -15.08 12.35 4.23
N THR A 279 -14.74 11.19 3.63
CA THR A 279 -15.03 9.86 4.19
C THR A 279 -13.76 9.22 4.74
N TYR A 280 -13.79 8.81 6.01
CA TYR A 280 -12.66 8.21 6.72
C TYR A 280 -13.05 6.84 7.26
N SER A 281 -12.13 5.88 7.17
CA SER A 281 -12.18 4.64 7.94
C SER A 281 -11.36 4.83 9.21
N SER A 282 -11.95 4.49 10.35
CA SER A 282 -11.32 4.57 11.67
C SER A 282 -11.15 3.17 12.25
N HIS A 283 -9.93 2.85 12.68
CA HIS A 283 -9.62 1.58 13.33
C HIS A 283 -8.80 1.83 14.59
N MET A 284 -9.02 1.01 15.61
CA MET A 284 -8.18 0.96 16.81
C MET A 284 -6.75 0.60 16.39
N THR A 285 -5.75 1.23 17.01
CA THR A 285 -4.35 0.91 16.72
C THR A 285 -4.02 -0.46 17.30
N HIS A 286 -3.40 -1.31 16.48
CA HIS A 286 -2.89 -2.60 16.89
C HIS A 286 -1.38 -2.53 17.12
N ILE A 287 -0.91 -3.10 18.22
CA ILE A 287 0.51 -3.18 18.58
C ILE A 287 0.97 -4.61 18.31
N LEU A 288 2.06 -4.78 17.56
CA LEU A 288 2.66 -6.09 17.31
C LEU A 288 3.22 -6.69 18.60
N GLU A 289 3.07 -8.00 18.82
CA GLU A 289 3.69 -8.68 19.97
C GLU A 289 5.07 -9.24 19.63
N LYS A 290 5.25 -9.65 18.37
CA LYS A 290 6.49 -10.20 17.81
C LYS A 290 7.16 -9.22 16.85
N THR A 291 8.40 -9.51 16.44
CA THR A 291 9.03 -8.73 15.37
C THR A 291 8.37 -9.01 14.03
N GLN A 292 8.44 -8.09 13.07
CA GLN A 292 7.83 -8.29 11.75
C GLN A 292 8.41 -9.51 11.02
N THR A 293 9.68 -9.84 11.29
CA THR A 293 10.35 -11.02 10.74
C THR A 293 9.77 -12.30 11.33
N ASP A 294 9.57 -12.35 12.66
CA ASP A 294 8.99 -13.53 13.32
C ASP A 294 7.55 -13.77 12.84
N VAL A 295 6.77 -12.69 12.70
CA VAL A 295 5.40 -12.77 12.16
C VAL A 295 5.39 -13.32 10.72
N TYR A 296 6.38 -12.96 9.90
CA TYR A 296 6.52 -13.51 8.56
C TYR A 296 6.88 -15.00 8.57
N LEU A 297 7.78 -15.43 9.46
CA LEU A 297 8.15 -16.83 9.63
C LEU A 297 6.93 -17.66 10.11
N ASP A 298 6.17 -17.15 11.07
CA ASP A 298 4.93 -17.75 11.54
C ASP A 298 3.91 -17.88 10.40
N PHE A 299 3.76 -16.84 9.57
CA PHE A 299 2.85 -16.86 8.43
C PHE A 299 3.21 -17.95 7.40
N ILE A 300 4.49 -18.08 7.06
CA ILE A 300 4.96 -19.12 6.14
C ILE A 300 4.82 -20.52 6.75
N GLY A 301 5.08 -20.65 8.06
CA GLY A 301 4.86 -21.89 8.80
C GLY A 301 3.40 -22.34 8.76
N GLU A 302 2.45 -21.43 8.97
CA GLU A 302 1.01 -21.73 8.91
C GLU A 302 0.49 -21.87 7.47
N ASN A 303 1.13 -21.21 6.48
CA ASN A 303 0.69 -21.19 5.09
C ASN A 303 1.82 -21.56 4.10
N PRO A 304 2.35 -22.79 4.14
CA PRO A 304 3.49 -23.19 3.31
C PRO A 304 3.17 -23.21 1.80
N SER A 305 1.89 -23.24 1.42
CA SER A 305 1.46 -23.16 0.01
C SER A 305 1.59 -21.76 -0.59
N ILE A 306 1.66 -20.70 0.24
CA ILE A 306 1.68 -19.32 -0.21
C ILE A 306 3.13 -18.86 -0.40
N LYS A 307 3.55 -18.74 -1.66
CA LYS A 307 4.88 -18.21 -2.00
C LYS A 307 4.87 -16.68 -1.99
N ILE A 308 5.31 -16.09 -0.88
CA ILE A 308 5.44 -14.63 -0.73
C ILE A 308 6.78 -14.25 -0.11
N ALA A 309 7.43 -13.22 -0.65
CA ALA A 309 8.63 -12.64 -0.08
C ALA A 309 8.29 -11.70 1.09
N GLN A 310 9.16 -11.65 2.10
CA GLN A 310 8.97 -10.85 3.32
C GLN A 310 8.57 -9.40 3.04
N ARG A 311 9.32 -8.69 2.19
CA ARG A 311 9.02 -7.27 1.85
C ARG A 311 7.63 -7.07 1.28
N MET A 312 7.11 -8.07 0.55
CA MET A 312 5.77 -8.00 -0.02
C MET A 312 4.70 -8.29 1.04
N PHE A 313 4.96 -9.23 1.94
CA PHE A 313 4.12 -9.50 3.10
C PHE A 313 3.98 -8.26 4.00
N GLU A 314 5.09 -7.59 4.30
CA GLU A 314 5.12 -6.35 5.08
C GLU A 314 4.38 -5.19 4.39
N ARG A 315 4.39 -5.13 3.05
CA ARG A 315 3.60 -4.16 2.28
C ARG A 315 2.09 -4.41 2.38
N CYS A 316 1.67 -5.63 2.70
CA CYS A 316 0.27 -5.97 2.93
C CYS A 316 -0.16 -5.73 4.39
N LYS A 317 0.72 -5.19 5.24
CA LYS A 317 0.40 -4.83 6.63
C LYS A 317 -0.69 -3.75 6.69
N PRO A 318 -1.75 -3.95 7.50
CA PRO A 318 -2.77 -2.93 7.71
C PRO A 318 -2.21 -1.64 8.29
N TYR A 319 -2.76 -0.49 7.90
CA TYR A 319 -2.25 0.84 8.30
C TYR A 319 -2.34 1.13 9.81
N PHE A 320 -3.26 0.43 10.50
CA PHE A 320 -3.48 0.56 11.94
C PHE A 320 -2.59 -0.37 12.77
N VAL A 321 -1.87 -1.30 12.15
CA VAL A 321 -0.91 -2.18 12.84
C VAL A 321 0.46 -1.50 12.87
N ARG A 322 1.02 -1.32 14.06
CA ARG A 322 2.33 -0.67 14.27
C ARG A 322 3.27 -1.53 15.12
N PRO A 323 4.60 -1.38 14.92
CA PRO A 323 5.57 -2.00 15.82
C PRO A 323 5.49 -1.42 17.24
N VAL A 324 5.99 -2.20 18.19
CA VAL A 324 6.14 -1.80 19.60
C VAL A 324 7.15 -0.67 19.71
N ARG A 325 6.76 0.43 20.35
CA ARG A 325 7.68 1.49 20.77
C ARG A 325 8.24 1.15 22.16
N PRO A 326 9.42 1.66 22.54
CA PRO A 326 9.94 1.47 23.89
C PRO A 326 8.95 1.88 24.98
N LYS A 327 8.21 2.98 24.77
CA LYS A 327 7.14 3.45 25.67
C LYS A 327 5.99 2.46 25.86
N ASP A 328 5.69 1.63 24.85
CA ASP A 328 4.64 0.60 24.96
C ASP A 328 5.11 -0.63 25.77
N ARG A 329 6.43 -0.80 25.94
CA ARG A 329 7.04 -1.84 26.79
C ARG A 329 7.26 -1.35 28.22
N GLN A 330 7.40 -0.04 28.41
CA GLN A 330 7.67 0.61 29.69
C GLN A 330 6.38 1.03 30.40
N THR A 331 5.44 0.10 30.58
CA THR A 331 4.28 0.33 31.45
C THR A 331 4.64 -0.11 32.87
N CYS A 332 4.70 0.85 33.80
CA CYS A 332 4.88 0.53 35.21
C CYS A 332 3.62 -0.16 35.75
N CYS A 333 3.73 -1.41 36.19
CA CYS A 333 2.63 -2.17 36.81
C CYS A 333 2.52 -1.96 38.32
N CYS A 334 3.35 -1.09 38.91
CA CYS A 334 3.29 -0.81 40.33
C CYS A 334 1.98 -0.11 40.68
N LYS A 335 1.15 -0.74 41.52
CA LYS A 335 -0.08 -0.17 42.06
C LYS A 335 0.10 1.28 42.50
N TYR A 336 1.19 1.54 43.22
CA TYR A 336 1.51 2.84 43.79
C TYR A 336 1.79 3.92 42.72
N HIS A 337 2.56 3.61 41.68
CA HIS A 337 2.79 4.53 40.56
C HIS A 337 1.54 4.80 39.72
N VAL A 338 0.71 3.76 39.49
CA VAL A 338 -0.52 3.90 38.70
C VAL A 338 -1.55 4.72 39.48
N GLU A 339 -1.74 4.42 40.76
CA GLU A 339 -2.63 5.15 41.65
C GLU A 339 -2.24 6.61 41.80
N PHE A 340 -0.95 6.89 42.06
CA PHE A 340 -0.46 8.27 42.14
C PHE A 340 -0.69 9.06 40.85
N LYS A 341 -0.47 8.42 39.70
CA LYS A 341 -0.70 9.04 38.39
C LYS A 341 -2.17 9.37 38.14
N THR A 342 -3.09 8.51 38.56
CA THR A 342 -4.52 8.80 38.45
C THR A 342 -4.89 9.97 39.35
N VAL A 343 -4.55 9.92 40.65
CA VAL A 343 -4.88 10.96 41.62
C VAL A 343 -4.29 12.30 41.20
N PHE A 344 -3.02 12.34 40.80
CA PHE A 344 -2.35 13.53 40.30
C PHE A 344 -3.11 14.16 39.13
N LYS A 345 -3.50 13.37 38.13
CA LYS A 345 -4.25 13.89 36.97
C LYS A 345 -5.57 14.51 37.39
N SER A 346 -6.36 13.82 38.22
CA SER A 346 -7.66 14.31 38.67
C SER A 346 -7.53 15.60 39.50
N CYS A 347 -6.54 15.69 40.40
CA CYS A 347 -6.25 16.92 41.14
C CYS A 347 -5.84 18.08 40.22
N MET A 348 -4.96 17.83 39.24
CA MET A 348 -4.49 18.88 38.33
C MET A 348 -5.58 19.31 37.32
N GLU A 349 -6.43 18.39 36.85
CA GLU A 349 -7.58 18.73 36.01
C GLU A 349 -8.60 19.59 36.77
N PHE A 350 -8.89 19.24 38.02
CA PHE A 350 -9.73 20.05 38.90
C PHE A 350 -9.15 21.44 39.12
N ARG A 351 -7.85 21.54 39.44
CA ARG A 351 -7.15 22.82 39.60
C ARG A 351 -7.16 23.65 38.30
N LYS A 352 -6.97 23.03 37.13
CA LYS A 352 -7.09 23.70 35.82
C LYS A 352 -8.48 24.24 35.58
N LYS A 353 -9.53 23.46 35.90
CA LYS A 353 -10.93 23.88 35.78
C LYS A 353 -11.20 25.13 36.63
N LEU A 354 -10.80 25.13 37.90
CA LEU A 354 -10.96 26.28 38.80
C LEU A 354 -10.26 27.54 38.31
N LEU A 355 -9.05 27.42 37.74
CA LEU A 355 -8.30 28.57 37.22
C LEU A 355 -8.87 29.13 35.90
N ILE A 356 -9.65 28.33 35.16
CA ILE A 356 -10.32 28.79 33.93
C ILE A 356 -11.67 29.45 34.26
N GLU A 357 -12.39 28.90 35.24
CA GLU A 357 -13.72 29.39 35.64
C GLU A 357 -13.65 30.67 36.47
N ASN A 358 -12.57 30.87 37.23
CA ASN A 358 -12.31 32.11 37.97
C ASN A 358 -11.32 32.98 37.19
N GLU A 359 -11.80 34.04 36.52
CA GLU A 359 -10.95 35.12 35.97
C GLU A 359 -10.00 35.70 37.06
N PRO A 360 -8.89 36.38 36.71
CA PRO A 360 -7.72 36.60 37.58
C PRO A 360 -7.94 37.68 38.67
N ASN A 361 -9.02 37.57 39.44
CA ASN A 361 -9.41 38.52 40.46
C ASN A 361 -9.36 37.98 41.90
N GLU A 362 -8.82 36.79 42.12
CA GLU A 362 -8.30 36.42 43.44
C GLU A 362 -6.91 35.79 43.35
N CYS A 363 -6.07 36.23 44.27
CA CYS A 363 -4.62 36.06 44.39
C CYS A 363 -4.20 34.61 44.70
N TYR A 364 -4.57 33.65 43.86
CA TYR A 364 -4.15 32.26 44.03
C TYR A 364 -2.92 31.95 43.18
N SER A 365 -1.75 32.25 43.73
CA SER A 365 -0.42 31.91 43.18
C SER A 365 -0.10 30.39 43.28
N THR A 366 -1.09 29.51 43.11
CA THR A 366 -0.86 28.06 43.16
C THR A 366 -0.51 27.51 41.77
N PRO A 367 0.70 26.96 41.57
CA PRO A 367 1.07 26.41 40.28
C PRO A 367 0.27 25.14 39.95
N VAL A 368 0.02 24.97 38.66
CA VAL A 368 -0.45 23.71 38.08
C VAL A 368 0.76 22.96 37.55
N TYR A 369 0.98 21.75 38.05
CA TYR A 369 2.11 20.93 37.65
C TYR A 369 1.76 20.09 36.42
N ASP A 370 2.65 20.05 35.43
CA ASP A 370 2.45 19.26 34.21
C ASP A 370 2.87 17.79 34.40
N SER A 371 3.80 17.52 35.32
CA SER A 371 4.23 16.16 35.62
C SER A 371 4.33 15.87 37.13
N ILE A 372 4.23 14.58 37.44
CA ILE A 372 4.49 14.04 38.78
C ILE A 372 5.89 14.44 39.29
N SER A 373 6.88 14.50 38.39
CA SER A 373 8.24 14.87 38.79
C SER A 373 8.30 16.32 39.25
N ASP A 374 7.54 17.22 38.61
CA ASP A 374 7.56 18.64 38.94
C ASP A 374 6.98 18.90 40.33
N VAL A 375 5.84 18.28 40.66
CA VAL A 375 5.24 18.41 42.00
C VAL A 375 6.12 17.75 43.07
N VAL A 376 6.77 16.63 42.76
CA VAL A 376 7.69 15.99 43.70
C VAL A 376 8.91 16.88 43.94
N ASN A 377 9.54 17.40 42.88
CA ASN A 377 10.70 18.27 42.97
C ASN A 377 10.38 19.57 43.72
N ALA A 378 9.20 20.16 43.52
CA ALA A 378 8.76 21.34 44.24
C ALA A 378 8.63 21.12 45.77
N THR A 379 8.49 19.87 46.21
CA THR A 379 8.42 19.53 47.64
C THR A 379 9.74 19.04 48.23
N LEU A 380 10.83 18.98 47.45
CA LEU A 380 12.14 18.49 47.88
C LEU A 380 13.18 19.60 47.74
N CYS A 381 14.25 19.53 48.53
CA CYS A 381 15.41 20.40 48.32
C CYS A 381 16.05 20.15 46.94
N GLU A 382 16.79 21.14 46.46
CA GLU A 382 17.57 21.04 45.22
C GLU A 382 18.52 19.83 45.23
N LYS A 383 18.80 19.32 44.04
CA LYS A 383 19.66 18.15 43.86
C LYS A 383 21.12 18.54 44.08
N VAL A 384 21.83 17.74 44.87
CA VAL A 384 23.29 17.83 44.98
C VAL A 384 23.85 16.68 44.15
N ASP A 385 24.75 16.97 43.21
CA ASP A 385 25.34 16.00 42.28
C ASP A 385 24.33 15.15 41.48
N GLY A 386 23.22 15.78 41.06
CA GLY A 386 22.22 15.15 40.19
C GLY A 386 21.20 14.25 40.91
N SER A 387 21.28 14.08 42.23
CA SER A 387 20.31 13.33 43.04
C SER A 387 19.81 14.11 44.26
N HIS A 388 18.60 13.80 44.74
CA HIS A 388 18.10 14.40 45.99
C HIS A 388 18.68 13.67 47.20
N ASN A 389 18.96 14.40 48.28
CA ASN A 389 19.41 13.81 49.53
C ASN A 389 18.37 12.80 50.06
N LEU A 390 18.84 11.63 50.51
CA LEU A 390 17.98 10.57 51.06
C LEU A 390 17.12 11.04 52.23
N GLN A 391 17.60 11.97 53.07
CA GLN A 391 16.81 12.53 54.18
C GLN A 391 15.64 13.38 53.68
N CYS A 392 15.80 14.10 52.56
CA CYS A 392 14.72 14.82 51.91
C CYS A 392 13.69 13.87 51.32
N LEU A 393 14.15 12.80 50.64
CA LEU A 393 13.27 11.77 50.09
C LEU A 393 12.44 11.11 51.19
N LYS A 394 13.06 10.77 52.32
CA LYS A 394 12.42 10.17 53.50
C LYS A 394 11.53 11.14 54.31
N ARG A 395 11.47 12.42 53.93
CA ARG A 395 10.72 13.48 54.62
C ARG A 395 11.20 13.77 56.06
N ASN A 396 12.46 13.49 56.35
CA ASN A 396 13.09 13.82 57.63
C ASN A 396 13.77 15.21 57.63
N CYS A 397 13.76 15.91 56.50
CA CYS A 397 14.33 17.25 56.36
C CYS A 397 13.37 18.31 56.93
N SER A 398 13.89 19.28 57.68
CA SER A 398 13.12 20.40 58.22
C SER A 398 12.64 21.38 57.14
N ASP A 399 13.41 21.51 56.06
CA ASP A 399 13.31 22.63 55.12
C ASP A 399 12.48 22.29 53.87
N CYS A 400 12.31 20.99 53.57
CA CYS A 400 11.46 20.52 52.48
C CYS A 400 10.28 19.69 53.01
N GLY A 401 9.26 19.47 52.19
CA GLY A 401 8.12 18.66 52.59
C GLY A 401 6.85 19.00 51.84
N VAL A 402 5.80 18.23 52.11
CA VAL A 402 4.48 18.45 51.50
C VAL A 402 3.82 19.74 52.02
N LYS A 403 4.29 20.27 53.16
CA LYS A 403 3.87 21.56 53.73
C LYS A 403 4.17 22.78 52.84
N ILE A 404 5.05 22.63 51.86
CA ILE A 404 5.39 23.68 50.88
C ILE A 404 4.29 23.83 49.82
N LEU A 405 3.45 22.80 49.64
CA LEU A 405 2.35 22.87 48.69
C LEU A 405 1.21 23.71 49.26
N ASN A 406 0.89 24.78 48.55
CA ASN A 406 -0.30 25.58 48.80
C ASN A 406 -1.51 24.91 48.17
N PHE A 407 -2.53 24.64 49.00
CA PHE A 407 -3.84 24.13 48.59
C PHE A 407 -4.89 25.22 48.75
N LEU A 408 -5.82 25.29 47.81
CA LEU A 408 -6.91 26.26 47.83
C LEU A 408 -7.99 25.84 48.85
N PRO A 409 -8.76 26.78 49.42
CA PRO A 409 -9.87 26.44 50.31
C PRO A 409 -10.85 25.44 49.69
N CYS A 410 -11.22 25.62 48.42
CA CYS A 410 -12.10 24.70 47.67
C CYS A 410 -11.48 23.31 47.45
N GLU A 411 -10.15 23.18 47.47
CA GLU A 411 -9.46 21.89 47.36
C GLU A 411 -9.46 21.11 48.67
N LEU A 412 -9.78 21.77 49.79
CA LEU A 412 -9.84 21.18 51.13
C LEU A 412 -11.29 21.06 51.64
N ASP A 413 -12.28 21.40 50.81
CA ASP A 413 -13.68 21.36 51.20
C ASP A 413 -14.21 19.92 51.25
N VAL A 414 -14.78 19.58 52.41
CA VAL A 414 -15.38 18.27 52.74
C VAL A 414 -16.84 18.46 53.19
N SER A 415 -17.43 19.64 52.94
CA SER A 415 -18.82 19.91 53.27
C SER A 415 -19.78 19.07 52.41
N ASP A 416 -21.03 18.90 52.85
CA ASP A 416 -22.05 18.17 52.07
C ASP A 416 -22.37 18.86 50.73
N THR A 417 -22.00 20.14 50.59
CA THR A 417 -22.11 20.94 49.36
C THR A 417 -20.87 20.85 48.45
N ALA A 418 -19.82 20.15 48.86
CA ALA A 418 -18.57 20.06 48.11
C ALA A 418 -18.73 19.28 46.79
N GLU A 419 -18.00 19.69 45.75
CA GLU A 419 -18.01 19.00 44.46
C GLU A 419 -17.42 17.58 44.59
N PHE A 420 -17.98 16.63 43.83
CA PHE A 420 -17.48 15.26 43.75
C PHE A 420 -16.62 15.08 42.51
N VAL A 421 -15.45 14.46 42.67
CA VAL A 421 -14.56 14.12 41.56
C VAL A 421 -14.54 12.62 41.35
N LYS A 422 -14.78 12.21 40.10
CA LYS A 422 -14.64 10.82 39.67
C LYS A 422 -13.21 10.57 39.22
N TRP A 423 -12.57 9.53 39.75
CA TRP A 423 -11.18 9.19 39.41
C TRP A 423 -10.99 7.66 39.32
N GLU A 424 -10.05 7.21 38.47
CA GLU A 424 -10.02 5.81 37.99
C GLU A 424 -8.80 4.95 38.38
N LEU A 425 -9.09 3.86 39.10
CA LEU A 425 -8.50 2.52 38.90
C LEU A 425 -9.59 1.43 39.04
N VAL A 426 -10.53 1.71 39.95
CA VAL A 426 -11.90 1.21 40.05
C VAL A 426 -12.75 2.48 40.11
N LYS A 427 -13.97 2.53 39.54
CA LYS A 427 -14.81 3.74 39.55
C LYS A 427 -15.03 4.22 40.99
N LYS A 428 -14.25 5.20 41.44
CA LYS A 428 -14.35 5.80 42.76
C LYS A 428 -14.84 7.23 42.60
N GLU A 429 -15.78 7.59 43.44
CA GLU A 429 -16.29 8.95 43.57
C GLU A 429 -15.97 9.37 45.01
N SER A 430 -15.31 10.50 45.16
CA SER A 430 -14.97 11.08 46.46
C SER A 430 -15.15 12.58 46.39
N GLN A 431 -15.34 13.21 47.55
CA GLN A 431 -15.31 14.66 47.64
C GLN A 431 -13.91 15.19 47.27
N VAL A 432 -13.85 16.43 46.76
CA VAL A 432 -12.60 17.08 46.39
C VAL A 432 -11.61 17.12 47.56
N GLY A 433 -12.06 17.53 48.76
CA GLY A 433 -11.20 17.62 49.95
C GLY A 433 -10.57 16.29 50.35
N GLU A 434 -11.30 15.19 50.23
CA GLU A 434 -10.78 13.83 50.49
C GLU A 434 -9.73 13.42 49.46
N LEU A 435 -9.96 13.74 48.18
CA LEU A 435 -9.04 13.44 47.10
C LEU A 435 -7.70 14.18 47.27
N PHE A 436 -7.73 15.47 47.59
CA PHE A 436 -6.52 16.27 47.82
C PHE A 436 -5.81 15.89 49.12
N SER A 437 -6.56 15.50 50.17
CA SER A 437 -5.98 14.91 51.38
C SER A 437 -5.28 13.59 51.09
N TYR A 438 -5.85 12.76 50.22
CA TYR A 438 -5.23 11.51 49.78
C TYR A 438 -3.99 11.77 48.91
N PHE A 439 -4.07 12.72 47.98
CA PHE A 439 -2.93 13.18 47.18
C PHE A 439 -1.77 13.62 48.05
N ARG A 440 -2.03 14.40 49.11
CA ARG A 440 -1.03 14.83 50.10
C ARG A 440 -0.29 13.64 50.73
N LYS A 441 -1.03 12.62 51.19
CA LYS A 441 -0.46 11.39 51.78
C LYS A 441 0.41 10.62 50.79
N LEU A 442 -0.01 10.57 49.52
CA LEU A 442 0.79 9.90 48.50
C LEU A 442 2.09 10.67 48.21
N ILE A 443 2.07 12.01 48.08
CA ILE A 443 3.29 12.82 47.86
C ILE A 443 4.31 12.64 48.98
N GLU A 444 3.86 12.37 50.20
CA GLU A 444 4.73 12.15 51.34
C GLU A 444 5.59 10.89 51.16
N THR A 445 4.98 9.80 50.70
CA THR A 445 5.61 8.47 50.59
C THR A 445 6.20 8.18 49.21
N PHE A 446 5.77 8.92 48.17
CA PHE A 446 6.12 8.65 46.77
C PHE A 446 7.59 8.85 46.40
N PRO A 447 8.30 9.89 46.87
CA PRO A 447 9.69 10.13 46.48
C PRO A 447 10.62 8.97 46.85
N VAL A 448 10.47 8.39 48.05
CA VAL A 448 11.26 7.24 48.48
C VAL A 448 10.95 6.01 47.63
N HIS A 449 9.67 5.79 47.33
CA HIS A 449 9.24 4.69 46.48
C HIS A 449 9.84 4.78 45.07
N GLN A 450 9.71 5.94 44.43
CA GLN A 450 10.27 6.21 43.10
C GLN A 450 11.79 6.06 43.09
N HIS A 451 12.48 6.59 44.12
CA HIS A 451 13.93 6.45 44.23
C HIS A 451 14.35 4.97 44.35
N ARG A 452 13.69 4.20 45.23
CA ARG A 452 13.95 2.77 45.40
C ARG A 452 13.72 2.00 44.10
N ALA A 453 12.61 2.23 43.41
CA ALA A 453 12.29 1.56 42.15
C ALA A 453 13.32 1.88 41.05
N THR A 454 13.75 3.15 40.96
CA THR A 454 14.78 3.58 39.99
C THR A 454 16.12 2.92 40.30
N TRP A 455 16.55 2.97 41.56
CA TRP A 455 17.79 2.35 42.02
C TRP A 455 17.79 0.83 41.80
N GLN A 456 16.72 0.12 42.17
CA GLN A 456 16.60 -1.32 41.95
C GLN A 456 16.68 -1.68 40.47
N ASN A 457 16.03 -0.92 39.59
CA ASN A 457 16.11 -1.13 38.16
C ASN A 457 17.53 -0.88 37.63
N GLU A 458 18.23 0.16 38.10
CA GLU A 458 19.64 0.40 37.73
C GLU A 458 20.55 -0.75 38.16
N GLN A 459 20.41 -1.23 39.39
CA GLN A 459 21.18 -2.39 39.87
C GLN A 459 20.89 -3.63 39.02
N PHE A 460 19.62 -3.88 38.71
CA PHE A 460 19.22 -5.00 37.85
C PHE A 460 19.81 -4.89 36.44
N GLN A 461 19.73 -3.72 35.81
CA GLN A 461 20.31 -3.49 34.48
C GLN A 461 21.83 -3.64 34.48
N ASN A 462 22.51 -3.18 35.54
CA ASN A 462 23.94 -3.34 35.69
C ASN A 462 24.33 -4.83 35.84
N LEU A 463 23.55 -5.60 36.60
CA LEU A 463 23.75 -7.04 36.76
C LEU A 463 23.54 -7.79 35.43
N VAL A 464 22.46 -7.49 34.70
CA VAL A 464 22.18 -8.10 33.39
C VAL A 464 23.27 -7.79 32.36
N ARG A 465 23.84 -6.58 32.38
CA ARG A 465 24.91 -6.18 31.45
C ARG A 465 26.26 -6.81 31.77
N ASN A 466 26.54 -7.06 33.05
CA ASN A 466 27.84 -7.54 33.52
C ASN A 466 27.77 -9.01 33.99
N LEU A 467 26.89 -9.80 33.38
CA LEU A 467 26.68 -11.17 33.78
C LEU A 467 27.89 -12.05 33.39
N PRO A 468 28.49 -12.81 34.32
CA PRO A 468 29.58 -13.73 34.01
C PRO A 468 29.19 -14.80 32.97
N GLU A 469 30.18 -15.33 32.27
CA GLU A 469 29.97 -16.45 31.35
C GLU A 469 29.34 -17.65 32.09
N LYS A 470 28.39 -18.32 31.42
CA LYS A 470 27.60 -19.47 31.95
C LYS A 470 26.61 -19.15 33.08
N GLN A 471 26.41 -17.88 33.42
CA GLN A 471 25.32 -17.48 34.32
C GLN A 471 24.11 -16.98 33.55
N CYS A 472 22.92 -17.12 34.12
CA CYS A 472 21.68 -16.54 33.59
C CYS A 472 20.93 -15.81 34.69
N VAL A 473 20.27 -14.71 34.34
CA VAL A 473 19.37 -14.00 35.24
C VAL A 473 17.95 -14.49 34.98
N CYS A 474 17.36 -15.16 35.96
CA CYS A 474 15.96 -15.56 35.92
C CYS A 474 15.11 -14.52 36.66
N VAL A 475 14.29 -13.78 35.92
CA VAL A 475 13.26 -12.91 36.50
C VAL A 475 11.97 -13.70 36.55
N HIS A 476 11.55 -14.06 37.76
CA HIS A 476 10.25 -14.68 37.99
C HIS A 476 9.23 -13.57 38.27
N ASP A 477 8.35 -13.32 37.30
CA ASP A 477 7.17 -12.48 37.50
C ASP A 477 6.07 -13.37 38.12
N PHE A 478 5.86 -13.26 39.43
CA PHE A 478 4.81 -13.99 40.15
C PHE A 478 3.43 -13.35 39.94
N SER A 479 3.10 -12.97 38.70
CA SER A 479 1.74 -12.55 38.33
C SER A 479 0.75 -13.72 38.25
N GLU A 480 1.27 -14.95 38.27
CA GLU A 480 0.46 -16.16 38.46
C GLU A 480 0.37 -16.45 39.96
N ASN A 481 -0.80 -16.20 40.54
CA ASN A 481 -1.15 -16.60 41.89
C ASN A 481 -0.96 -18.12 42.05
N TYR A 482 0.18 -18.57 42.57
CA TYR A 482 0.32 -19.96 43.00
C TYR A 482 -0.63 -20.19 44.18
N ARG A 483 -1.65 -21.00 43.94
CA ARG A 483 -2.57 -21.47 44.98
C ARG A 483 -1.85 -22.55 45.78
N CYS A 484 -1.36 -22.22 46.97
CA CYS A 484 -1.04 -23.24 47.95
C CYS A 484 -2.36 -23.81 48.47
N SER A 485 -2.72 -25.00 48.00
CA SER A 485 -3.73 -25.83 48.63
C SER A 485 -3.04 -26.72 49.66
N GLU A 486 -3.32 -26.52 50.93
CA GLU A 486 -3.09 -27.57 51.92
C GLU A 486 -3.97 -28.77 51.54
N LEU A 487 -3.40 -29.98 51.55
CA LEU A 487 -4.04 -31.21 51.09
C LEU A 487 -5.25 -31.63 51.95
N THR A 488 -5.52 -30.93 53.06
CA THR A 488 -6.59 -31.24 54.00
C THR A 488 -7.17 -29.96 54.61
N GLU A 489 -8.12 -29.29 53.95
CA GLU A 489 -8.92 -28.26 54.60
C GLU A 489 -10.42 -28.31 54.24
N ILE A 490 -11.21 -28.04 55.27
CA ILE A 490 -12.68 -28.05 55.31
C ILE A 490 -13.24 -26.84 54.55
N GLN A 491 -14.42 -27.02 53.95
CA GLN A 491 -15.12 -26.12 53.02
C GLN A 491 -15.28 -24.65 53.50
N SER A 492 -15.10 -24.35 54.79
CA SER A 492 -15.13 -22.99 55.35
C SER A 492 -13.91 -22.13 55.02
N ALA A 493 -12.77 -22.73 54.65
CA ALA A 493 -11.57 -21.99 54.23
C ALA A 493 -11.67 -21.40 52.80
N TYR A 494 -12.76 -21.65 52.08
CA TYR A 494 -12.96 -21.16 50.71
C TYR A 494 -13.22 -19.64 50.62
N PHE A 495 -13.64 -18.99 51.72
CA PHE A 495 -14.13 -17.62 51.68
C PHE A 495 -13.17 -16.56 52.23
N GLN A 496 -12.08 -16.96 52.89
CA GLN A 496 -11.04 -16.02 53.36
C GLN A 496 -9.66 -16.67 53.22
N LYS A 497 -8.91 -16.33 52.18
CA LYS A 497 -7.50 -16.71 52.06
C LYS A 497 -6.63 -15.47 51.88
N THR A 498 -5.60 -15.37 52.71
CA THR A 498 -4.61 -14.29 52.69
C THR A 498 -3.59 -14.59 51.61
N GLU A 499 -3.54 -13.78 50.56
CA GLU A 499 -2.49 -13.86 49.54
C GLU A 499 -1.21 -13.19 50.08
N VAL A 500 -0.07 -13.90 50.01
CA VAL A 500 1.23 -13.35 50.42
C VAL A 500 2.16 -13.35 49.21
N SER A 501 2.74 -12.19 48.92
CA SER A 501 3.78 -12.04 47.89
C SER A 501 5.16 -12.13 48.56
N SER A 502 5.94 -13.14 48.22
CA SER A 502 7.33 -13.30 48.68
C SER A 502 8.28 -13.16 47.50
N MET A 503 9.28 -12.28 47.61
CA MET A 503 10.35 -12.15 46.61
C MET A 503 11.51 -13.04 47.05
N LEU A 504 11.74 -14.15 46.33
CA LEU A 504 12.85 -15.08 46.56
C LEU A 504 13.80 -15.04 45.36
N LEU A 505 15.08 -14.80 45.65
CA LEU A 505 16.18 -14.87 44.68
C LEU A 505 16.85 -16.24 44.83
N PHE A 506 16.84 -17.06 43.78
CA PHE A 506 17.62 -18.29 43.73
C PHE A 506 18.87 -18.11 42.87
N TYR A 507 20.02 -18.47 43.43
CA TYR A 507 21.24 -18.72 42.68
C TYR A 507 21.19 -20.16 42.18
N ILE A 508 21.22 -20.37 40.86
CA ILE A 508 21.40 -21.69 40.27
C ILE A 508 22.76 -21.69 39.59
N ASP A 509 23.70 -22.40 40.19
CA ASP A 509 25.00 -22.68 39.58
C ASP A 509 24.81 -23.81 38.56
N MET A 510 24.79 -23.48 37.27
CA MET A 510 24.76 -24.50 36.22
C MET A 510 26.18 -24.99 35.97
N HIS A 511 26.59 -26.01 36.73
CA HIS A 511 27.71 -26.86 36.34
C HIS A 511 27.30 -27.68 35.11
N CYS A 512 27.79 -27.28 33.93
CA CYS A 512 27.86 -28.12 32.74
C CYS A 512 29.18 -28.89 32.72
#